data_AF-A0A0F9KHS5-F1
#
_entry.id   AF-A0A0F9KHS5-F1
#
_cell.length_a   1.000
_cell.length_b   1.000
_cell.length_c   1.000
_cell.angle_alpha   90.00
_cell.angle_beta   90.00
_cell.angle_gamma   90.00
#
_symmetry.space_group_name_H-M   'P 1'
#
loop_
_entity.id
_entity.type
_entity.pdbx_description
1 polymer ?
#
loop_
_entity_poly.entity_id
_entity_poly.type
_entity_poly.pdbx_seq_one_letter_code
_entity_poly.pdbx_strand_id
1 'polypeptide(L)'
;MKKKFEPSDKLKALLRASGSYHKEEALAATAELAKALELPLRKGVLSGDILDGIFEVIQLDQSATAEFPLDFLAPGTEKDFVAYTIPNHGYIPQRNVEGDYVMVPTYDIGASIDWNLKYARDARWDIVGRAMEVLEAQFVKKLNDDGWHTLISAAVDRNIVVLDSDAAAGQFTKRLVSLMKTVMRRNGGGNTTSMNRGALTDLYISPEAMEDIRNWNVDQIDETTRREIFVADGDNALNRIFGVNLHDLDEFGEGQEYNLFYTNQLAATIPTGDVEVCVGLDLRRNDSFVMPVRETVQVFEDDTLHRQRRAGVYAWAEQGFSCLDSRRAILGSI
;
A
#
# COMPACT_ATOMS: atom_id res chain seq x y z
N MET A 1 0.59 -1.28 -27.81
CA MET A 1 1.36 -2.52 -28.07
C MET A 1 2.82 -2.26 -27.74
N LYS A 2 3.23 -2.37 -26.46
CA LYS A 2 4.63 -2.14 -26.05
C LYS A 2 5.50 -3.27 -26.63
N LYS A 3 6.68 -2.92 -27.20
CA LYS A 3 7.64 -3.87 -27.78
C LYS A 3 7.93 -4.98 -26.77
N LYS A 4 7.70 -6.24 -27.15
CA LYS A 4 8.22 -7.42 -26.44
C LYS A 4 9.71 -7.17 -26.20
N PHE A 5 10.17 -7.33 -24.97
CA PHE A 5 11.58 -7.27 -24.65
C PHE A 5 12.31 -8.32 -25.50
N GLU A 6 13.13 -7.87 -26.45
CA GLU A 6 13.97 -8.74 -27.25
C GLU A 6 15.27 -8.98 -26.48
N PRO A 7 15.49 -10.19 -25.94
CA PRO A 7 16.70 -10.46 -25.15
C PRO A 7 17.94 -10.32 -26.03
N SER A 8 18.98 -9.70 -25.47
CA SER A 8 20.29 -9.62 -26.12
C SER A 8 20.83 -11.03 -26.39
N ASP A 9 21.66 -11.19 -27.43
CA ASP A 9 22.21 -12.51 -27.76
C ASP A 9 23.08 -13.08 -26.64
N LYS A 10 23.61 -12.22 -25.76
CA LYS A 10 24.29 -12.59 -24.51
C LYS A 10 23.33 -13.25 -23.49
N LEU A 11 22.11 -12.73 -23.32
CA LEU A 11 21.09 -13.31 -22.45
C LEU A 11 20.57 -14.65 -22.99
N LYS A 12 20.44 -14.80 -24.31
CA LYS A 12 20.07 -16.09 -24.93
C LYS A 12 21.15 -17.14 -24.75
N ALA A 13 22.42 -16.75 -24.85
CA ALA A 13 23.56 -17.63 -24.61
C ALA A 13 23.63 -18.07 -23.14
N LEU A 14 23.40 -17.13 -22.20
CA LEU A 14 23.30 -17.43 -20.76
C LEU A 14 22.13 -18.38 -20.46
N LEU A 15 20.96 -18.16 -21.07
CA LEU A 15 19.82 -19.07 -20.90
C LEU A 15 20.13 -20.48 -21.44
N ARG A 16 20.81 -20.60 -22.58
CA ARG A 16 21.23 -21.91 -23.09
C ARG A 16 22.26 -22.57 -22.17
N ALA A 17 23.19 -21.80 -21.61
CA ALA A 17 24.19 -22.29 -20.66
C ALA A 17 23.56 -22.77 -19.34
N SER A 18 22.47 -22.11 -18.87
CA SER A 18 21.71 -22.57 -17.70
C SER A 18 21.07 -23.97 -17.87
N GLY A 19 20.87 -24.41 -19.12
CA GLY A 19 20.37 -25.75 -19.46
C GLY A 19 21.46 -26.82 -19.67
N SER A 20 22.74 -26.48 -19.44
CA SER A 20 23.90 -27.36 -19.67
C SER A 20 23.86 -28.63 -18.82
N TYR A 21 24.54 -29.68 -19.30
CA TYR A 21 24.73 -30.92 -18.54
C TYR A 21 25.83 -30.79 -17.48
N HIS A 22 26.68 -29.77 -17.58
CA HIS A 22 27.71 -29.46 -16.59
C HIS A 22 27.14 -28.55 -15.50
N LYS A 23 27.15 -29.07 -14.26
CA LYS A 23 26.51 -28.43 -13.11
C LYS A 23 27.10 -27.06 -12.78
N GLU A 24 28.42 -26.93 -12.83
CA GLU A 24 29.13 -25.68 -12.50
C GLU A 24 28.84 -24.57 -13.53
N GLU A 25 28.76 -24.91 -14.82
CA GLU A 25 28.40 -23.97 -15.88
C GLU A 25 26.93 -23.57 -15.83
N ALA A 26 26.06 -24.52 -15.48
CA ALA A 26 24.62 -24.27 -15.36
C ALA A 26 24.34 -23.30 -14.20
N LEU A 27 24.95 -23.52 -13.04
CA LEU A 27 24.83 -22.65 -11.85
C LEU A 27 25.40 -21.26 -12.09
N ALA A 28 26.64 -21.15 -12.58
CA ALA A 28 27.21 -19.83 -12.87
C ALA A 28 26.33 -19.03 -13.86
N ALA A 29 25.76 -19.70 -14.87
CA ALA A 29 24.87 -19.06 -15.83
C ALA A 29 23.49 -18.70 -15.26
N THR A 30 22.91 -19.50 -14.35
CA THR A 30 21.65 -19.16 -13.67
C THR A 30 21.83 -18.01 -12.69
N ALA A 31 22.92 -17.96 -11.93
CA ALA A 31 23.24 -16.85 -11.04
C ALA A 31 23.45 -15.53 -11.80
N GLU A 32 24.20 -15.55 -12.91
CA GLU A 32 24.36 -14.38 -13.77
C GLU A 32 23.04 -13.96 -14.44
N LEU A 33 22.20 -14.92 -14.79
CA LEU A 33 20.87 -14.68 -15.36
C LEU A 33 19.91 -14.08 -14.32
N ALA A 34 19.92 -14.56 -13.08
CA ALA A 34 19.15 -14.00 -11.97
C ALA A 34 19.53 -12.53 -11.72
N LYS A 35 20.84 -12.24 -11.64
CA LYS A 35 21.34 -10.87 -11.44
C LYS A 35 21.05 -9.94 -12.63
N ALA A 36 21.15 -10.44 -13.86
CA ALA A 36 20.83 -9.65 -15.04
C ALA A 36 19.33 -9.35 -15.18
N LEU A 37 18.48 -10.18 -14.58
CA LEU A 37 17.03 -10.05 -14.61
C LEU A 37 16.46 -9.20 -13.47
N GLU A 38 17.19 -9.01 -12.39
CA GLU A 38 16.84 -8.09 -11.29
C GLU A 38 16.52 -6.65 -11.76
N LEU A 39 17.20 -6.18 -12.81
CA LEU A 39 17.03 -4.83 -13.37
C LEU A 39 15.75 -4.64 -14.21
N PRO A 40 15.37 -5.55 -15.14
CA PRO A 40 14.10 -5.46 -15.89
C PRO A 40 12.85 -5.89 -15.11
N LEU A 41 12.97 -6.57 -13.96
CA LEU A 41 11.89 -6.97 -13.03
C LEU A 41 11.21 -5.80 -12.30
N ARG A 42 11.34 -4.55 -12.76
CA ARG A 42 10.64 -3.37 -12.17
C ARG A 42 9.52 -2.85 -13.08
N LYS A 43 9.09 -3.66 -14.04
CA LYS A 43 8.09 -3.30 -15.06
C LYS A 43 7.18 -4.48 -15.34
N GLY A 44 6.71 -5.15 -14.29
CA GLY A 44 5.67 -6.15 -14.37
C GLY A 44 4.38 -5.55 -14.93
N VAL A 45 3.76 -6.29 -15.86
CA VAL A 45 2.49 -5.93 -16.52
C VAL A 45 1.28 -6.47 -15.73
N LEU A 46 1.52 -7.30 -14.71
CA LEU A 46 0.47 -8.11 -14.07
C LEU A 46 -0.20 -7.40 -12.89
N SER A 47 0.58 -6.99 -11.90
CA SER A 47 0.10 -6.23 -10.74
C SER A 47 1.04 -5.06 -10.55
N GLY A 48 0.48 -3.84 -10.56
CA GLY A 48 1.21 -2.63 -10.23
C GLY A 48 1.35 -2.46 -8.72
N ASP A 49 2.28 -1.62 -8.30
CA ASP A 49 2.36 -1.14 -6.92
C ASP A 49 1.25 -0.12 -6.68
N ILE A 50 0.43 -0.34 -5.65
CA ILE A 50 -0.67 0.55 -5.24
C ILE A 50 -0.41 1.15 -3.85
N LEU A 51 0.81 1.02 -3.32
CA LEU A 51 1.25 1.60 -2.05
C LEU A 51 2.12 2.85 -2.21
N ASP A 52 2.46 3.21 -3.46
CA ASP A 52 3.38 4.30 -3.76
C ASP A 52 2.90 5.62 -3.13
N GLY A 53 3.79 6.28 -2.39
CA GLY A 53 3.51 7.54 -1.69
C GLY A 53 2.69 7.43 -0.40
N ILE A 54 2.22 6.25 0.00
CA ILE A 54 1.48 6.06 1.27
C ILE A 54 2.44 5.80 2.44
N PHE A 55 3.37 4.86 2.28
CA PHE A 55 4.29 4.43 3.33
C PHE A 55 5.67 5.10 3.21
N GLU A 56 6.24 5.51 4.34
CA GLU A 56 7.66 5.90 4.41
C GLU A 56 8.54 4.64 4.47
N VAL A 57 9.38 4.44 3.45
CA VAL A 57 10.33 3.32 3.40
C VAL A 57 11.56 3.65 4.24
N ILE A 58 11.77 2.84 5.29
CA ILE A 58 12.88 3.01 6.23
C ILE A 58 13.82 1.82 6.09
N GLN A 59 15.01 2.06 5.56
CA GLN A 59 16.03 1.02 5.39
C GLN A 59 16.68 0.75 6.75
N LEU A 60 16.55 -0.49 7.22
CA LEU A 60 17.15 -0.97 8.47
C LEU A 60 18.41 -1.78 8.16
N ASP A 61 19.45 -1.59 8.97
CA ASP A 61 20.60 -2.47 8.96
C ASP A 61 20.23 -3.86 9.53
N GLN A 62 20.94 -4.92 9.09
CA GLN A 62 20.67 -6.32 9.47
C GLN A 62 20.69 -6.60 10.99
N SER A 63 21.29 -5.73 11.80
CA SER A 63 21.34 -5.85 13.26
C SER A 63 20.52 -4.77 14.00
N ALA A 64 19.82 -3.89 13.29
CA ALA A 64 19.02 -2.84 13.89
C ALA A 64 17.64 -3.35 14.29
N THR A 65 17.21 -3.00 15.51
CA THR A 65 15.81 -3.16 15.92
C THR A 65 14.99 -2.03 15.32
N ALA A 66 13.81 -2.38 14.80
CA ALA A 66 12.86 -1.44 14.21
C ALA A 66 12.06 -0.72 15.31
N GLU A 67 12.76 0.03 16.16
CA GLU A 67 12.18 0.79 17.26
C GLU A 67 11.88 2.22 16.80
N PHE A 68 10.59 2.59 16.81
CA PHE A 68 10.15 3.94 16.50
C PHE A 68 9.74 4.65 17.79
N PRO A 69 10.42 5.76 18.16
CA PRO A 69 10.03 6.51 19.34
C PRO A 69 8.67 7.15 19.09
N LEU A 70 7.73 6.94 20.02
CA LEU A 70 6.48 7.69 20.04
C LEU A 70 6.73 9.07 20.65
N ASP A 71 5.96 10.06 20.20
CA ASP A 71 5.95 11.35 20.87
C ASP A 71 5.45 11.18 22.31
N PHE A 72 6.16 11.77 23.27
CA PHE A 72 5.79 11.74 24.69
C PHE A 72 4.45 12.47 24.94
N LEU A 73 4.09 13.41 24.07
CA LEU A 73 2.82 14.10 24.12
C LEU A 73 1.79 13.39 23.24
N ALA A 74 1.22 12.30 23.76
CA ALA A 74 0.07 11.66 23.12
C ALA A 74 -1.13 12.64 23.09
N PRO A 75 -1.72 12.97 21.92
CA PRO A 75 -2.81 13.93 21.90
C PRO A 75 -4.04 13.37 22.62
N GLY A 76 -4.46 14.05 23.69
CA GLY A 76 -5.42 13.55 24.69
C GLY A 76 -4.85 13.60 26.13
N THR A 77 -3.55 13.31 26.30
CA THR A 77 -2.79 13.53 27.54
C THR A 77 -2.18 14.93 27.62
N GLU A 78 -2.50 15.81 26.65
CA GLU A 78 -2.15 17.24 26.71
C GLU A 78 -2.67 17.93 27.98
N LYS A 79 -3.77 17.39 28.56
CA LYS A 79 -4.30 17.83 29.86
C LYS A 79 -3.39 17.48 31.04
N ASP A 80 -2.53 16.49 30.88
CA ASP A 80 -1.58 16.08 31.91
C ASP A 80 -0.38 17.04 31.94
N PHE A 81 -0.13 17.78 30.85
CA PHE A 81 0.90 18.82 30.75
C PHE A 81 0.30 20.25 30.79
N VAL A 82 -0.56 20.55 31.76
CA VAL A 82 -1.16 21.89 31.94
C VAL A 82 -0.33 22.85 32.79
N ALA A 83 -0.30 24.13 32.42
CA ALA A 83 0.20 25.18 33.29
C ALA A 83 -0.83 25.51 34.39
N TYR A 84 -0.35 25.72 35.62
CA TYR A 84 -1.20 26.14 36.74
C TYR A 84 -1.03 27.65 36.98
N THR A 85 -2.12 28.33 37.33
CA THR A 85 -2.04 29.70 37.84
C THR A 85 -1.47 29.68 39.27
N ILE A 86 -0.37 30.39 39.52
CA ILE A 86 0.28 30.46 40.84
C ILE A 86 0.01 31.85 41.45
N PRO A 87 -0.94 31.99 42.38
CA PRO A 87 -1.39 33.32 42.82
C PRO A 87 -0.48 34.05 43.81
N ASN A 88 0.46 33.41 44.50
CA ASN A 88 1.38 34.08 45.45
C ASN A 88 2.79 33.44 45.52
N HIS A 89 2.95 32.33 46.25
CA HIS A 89 4.19 31.56 46.31
C HIS A 89 3.88 30.07 46.52
N GLY A 90 4.74 29.18 46.04
CA GLY A 90 4.58 27.73 46.20
C GLY A 90 5.55 26.95 45.32
N TYR A 91 5.58 25.62 45.49
CA TYR A 91 6.37 24.74 44.65
C TYR A 91 5.55 24.28 43.45
N ILE A 92 6.10 24.43 42.25
CA ILE A 92 5.46 23.96 41.02
C ILE A 92 5.64 22.44 40.96
N PRO A 93 4.57 21.65 40.74
CA PRO A 93 4.71 20.21 40.58
C PRO A 93 5.67 19.91 39.42
N GLN A 94 6.69 19.09 39.70
CA GLN A 94 7.57 18.57 38.66
C GLN A 94 6.82 17.56 37.80
N ARG A 95 7.02 17.63 36.49
CA ARG A 95 6.54 16.62 35.55
C ARG A 95 7.73 16.02 34.84
N ASN A 96 7.84 14.70 34.91
CA ASN A 96 8.88 13.95 34.23
C ASN A 96 8.33 13.53 32.86
N VAL A 97 9.19 13.61 31.85
CA VAL A 97 8.89 13.12 30.51
C VAL A 97 9.52 11.74 30.37
N GLU A 98 8.69 10.75 30.07
CA GLU A 98 9.13 9.40 29.73
C GLU A 98 8.78 9.16 28.26
N GLY A 99 9.71 8.56 27.52
CA GLY A 99 9.51 8.19 26.12
C GLY A 99 9.04 6.75 26.00
N ASP A 100 8.04 6.53 25.15
CA ASP A 100 7.59 5.19 24.76
C ASP A 100 8.10 4.87 23.35
N TYR A 101 8.18 3.59 23.00
CA TYR A 101 8.59 3.14 21.68
C TYR A 101 7.69 2.01 21.18
N VAL A 102 7.49 1.98 19.86
CA VAL A 102 6.79 0.88 19.19
C VAL A 102 7.80 0.10 18.39
N MET A 103 7.82 -1.22 18.59
CA MET A 103 8.58 -2.14 17.76
C MET A 103 7.72 -2.58 16.58
N VAL A 104 8.20 -2.35 15.36
CA VAL A 104 7.55 -2.86 14.16
C VAL A 104 8.23 -4.16 13.73
N PRO A 105 7.54 -5.32 13.83
CA PRO A 105 8.14 -6.57 13.39
C PRO A 105 8.34 -6.54 11.87
N THR A 106 9.50 -7.05 11.45
CA THR A 106 9.83 -7.37 10.07
C THR A 106 9.65 -8.86 9.88
N TYR A 107 9.22 -9.27 8.69
CA TYR A 107 8.98 -10.67 8.35
C TYR A 107 9.51 -11.00 6.95
N ASP A 108 9.86 -12.27 6.77
CA ASP A 108 10.38 -12.78 5.52
C ASP A 108 9.24 -13.14 4.57
N ILE A 109 9.36 -12.68 3.32
CA ILE A 109 8.49 -13.03 2.21
C ILE A 109 9.33 -13.85 1.24
N GLY A 110 8.85 -15.04 0.90
CA GLY A 110 9.52 -15.92 -0.04
C GLY A 110 8.60 -16.41 -1.14
N ALA A 111 9.12 -16.46 -2.37
CA ALA A 111 8.44 -17.06 -3.51
C ALA A 111 9.44 -17.87 -4.34
N SER A 112 8.95 -18.89 -5.03
CA SER A 112 9.75 -19.67 -5.97
C SER A 112 8.96 -19.95 -7.24
N ILE A 113 9.69 -20.03 -8.36
CA ILE A 113 9.13 -20.44 -9.63
C ILE A 113 10.09 -21.33 -10.38
N ASP A 114 9.54 -22.33 -11.05
CA ASP A 114 10.29 -23.32 -11.78
C ASP A 114 9.69 -23.61 -13.16
N TRP A 115 10.53 -24.17 -14.03
CA TRP A 115 10.17 -24.59 -15.37
C TRP A 115 10.94 -25.85 -15.78
N ASN A 116 10.45 -26.52 -16.81
CA ASN A 116 11.12 -27.71 -17.34
C ASN A 116 12.46 -27.34 -17.99
N LEU A 117 13.51 -28.12 -17.72
CA LEU A 117 14.86 -27.90 -18.25
C LEU A 117 14.92 -27.91 -19.79
N LYS A 118 13.95 -28.57 -20.44
CA LYS A 118 13.79 -28.53 -21.90
C LYS A 118 13.58 -27.10 -22.43
N TYR A 119 12.83 -26.26 -21.71
CA TYR A 119 12.58 -24.88 -22.12
C TYR A 119 13.84 -24.01 -22.03
N ALA A 120 14.69 -24.26 -21.02
CA ALA A 120 15.99 -23.62 -20.91
C ALA A 120 16.95 -24.06 -22.03
N ARG A 121 17.03 -25.37 -22.34
CA ARG A 121 17.86 -25.90 -23.45
C ARG A 121 17.44 -25.37 -24.82
N ASP A 122 16.14 -25.30 -25.06
CA ASP A 122 15.57 -24.75 -26.30
C ASP A 122 15.71 -23.20 -26.37
N ALA A 123 16.24 -22.56 -25.32
CA ALA A 123 16.37 -21.10 -25.17
C ALA A 123 15.04 -20.34 -25.37
N ARG A 124 13.94 -20.88 -24.84
CA ARG A 124 12.60 -20.29 -24.93
C ARG A 124 12.42 -19.15 -23.93
N TRP A 125 12.81 -17.96 -24.35
CA TRP A 125 12.70 -16.74 -23.56
C TRP A 125 11.26 -16.29 -23.29
N ASP A 126 10.33 -16.64 -24.17
CA ASP A 126 8.90 -16.36 -24.00
C ASP A 126 8.33 -17.00 -22.73
N ILE A 127 8.75 -18.22 -22.41
CA ILE A 127 8.30 -18.94 -21.21
C ILE A 127 9.07 -18.48 -19.98
N VAL A 128 10.40 -18.38 -20.07
CA VAL A 128 11.25 -18.02 -18.92
C VAL A 128 11.04 -16.56 -18.52
N GLY A 129 10.97 -15.64 -19.48
CA GLY A 129 10.65 -14.24 -19.21
C GLY A 129 9.27 -14.08 -18.57
N ARG A 130 8.27 -14.84 -19.02
CA ARG A 130 6.94 -14.82 -18.40
C ARG A 130 6.94 -15.41 -16.99
N ALA A 131 7.71 -16.47 -16.74
CA ALA A 131 7.85 -17.02 -15.40
C ALA A 131 8.44 -15.97 -14.43
N MET A 132 9.42 -15.19 -14.89
CA MET A 132 10.01 -14.13 -14.09
C MET A 132 9.02 -12.98 -13.81
N GLU A 133 8.20 -12.58 -14.80
CA GLU A 133 7.12 -11.60 -14.59
C GLU A 133 6.09 -12.10 -13.55
N VAL A 134 5.82 -13.41 -13.52
CA VAL A 134 4.91 -14.01 -12.53
C VAL A 134 5.53 -13.99 -11.13
N LEU A 135 6.84 -14.24 -11.01
CA LEU A 135 7.55 -14.14 -9.73
C LEU A 135 7.50 -12.71 -9.18
N GLU A 136 7.71 -11.70 -10.02
CA GLU A 136 7.57 -10.28 -9.64
C GLU A 136 6.16 -9.98 -9.12
N ALA A 137 5.13 -10.40 -9.88
CA ALA A 137 3.74 -10.15 -9.51
C ALA A 137 3.36 -10.80 -8.17
N GLN A 138 3.98 -11.93 -7.80
CA GLN A 138 3.77 -12.56 -6.49
C GLN A 138 4.26 -11.67 -5.34
N PHE A 139 5.44 -11.05 -5.47
CA PHE A 139 5.94 -10.12 -4.46
C PHE A 139 5.11 -8.84 -4.41
N VAL A 140 4.82 -8.24 -5.58
CA VAL A 140 4.04 -6.99 -5.65
C VAL A 140 2.64 -7.18 -5.09
N LYS A 141 1.96 -8.28 -5.42
CA LYS A 141 0.66 -8.58 -4.83
C LYS A 141 0.76 -8.73 -3.31
N LYS A 142 1.72 -9.50 -2.80
CA LYS A 142 1.88 -9.70 -1.36
C LYS A 142 2.17 -8.39 -0.62
N LEU A 143 3.01 -7.55 -1.21
CA LEU A 143 3.29 -6.19 -0.76
C LEU A 143 1.99 -5.38 -0.61
N ASN A 144 1.22 -5.29 -1.70
CA ASN A 144 -0.03 -4.53 -1.76
C ASN A 144 -1.03 -5.03 -0.70
N ASP A 145 -1.25 -6.35 -0.63
CA ASP A 145 -2.21 -6.95 0.30
C ASP A 145 -1.81 -6.65 1.76
N ASP A 146 -0.53 -6.82 2.12
CA ASP A 146 -0.08 -6.58 3.49
C ASP A 146 -0.14 -5.09 3.88
N GLY A 147 0.22 -4.19 2.96
CA GLY A 147 0.12 -2.74 3.16
C GLY A 147 -1.33 -2.30 3.36
N TRP A 148 -2.24 -2.68 2.45
CA TRP A 148 -3.66 -2.31 2.53
C TRP A 148 -4.38 -2.97 3.70
N HIS A 149 -4.09 -4.22 4.02
CA HIS A 149 -4.63 -4.85 5.22
C HIS A 149 -4.23 -4.09 6.49
N THR A 150 -2.98 -3.61 6.57
CA THR A 150 -2.51 -2.79 7.70
C THR A 150 -3.26 -1.44 7.78
N LEU A 151 -3.51 -0.79 6.65
CA LEU A 151 -4.25 0.47 6.60
C LEU A 151 -5.71 0.29 7.01
N ILE A 152 -6.38 -0.74 6.47
CA ILE A 152 -7.78 -1.02 6.74
C ILE A 152 -7.96 -1.45 8.20
N SER A 153 -7.07 -2.31 8.74
CA SER A 153 -7.14 -2.71 10.15
C SER A 153 -6.94 -1.52 11.08
N ALA A 154 -5.96 -0.64 10.80
CA ALA A 154 -5.75 0.57 11.58
C ALA A 154 -6.97 1.50 11.56
N ALA A 155 -7.65 1.59 10.42
CA ALA A 155 -8.86 2.40 10.28
C ALA A 155 -10.07 1.76 10.99
N VAL A 156 -10.19 0.43 10.99
CA VAL A 156 -11.21 -0.32 11.75
C VAL A 156 -11.01 -0.16 13.25
N ASP A 157 -9.77 -0.23 13.75
CA ASP A 157 -9.45 -0.09 15.17
C ASP A 157 -9.85 1.29 15.73
N ARG A 158 -9.93 2.32 14.87
CA ARG A 158 -10.51 3.61 15.28
C ARG A 158 -11.98 3.54 15.64
N ASN A 159 -12.69 2.54 15.14
CA ASN A 159 -14.12 2.33 15.32
C ASN A 159 -14.96 3.56 14.92
N ILE A 160 -14.58 4.21 13.81
CA ILE A 160 -15.29 5.36 13.24
C ILE A 160 -15.49 5.10 11.75
N VAL A 161 -16.75 4.89 11.35
CA VAL A 161 -17.17 4.79 9.96
C VAL A 161 -18.03 6.00 9.64
N VAL A 162 -17.72 6.70 8.56
CA VAL A 162 -18.48 7.85 8.07
C VAL A 162 -19.41 7.38 6.97
N LEU A 163 -20.69 7.71 7.07
CA LEU A 163 -21.70 7.43 6.06
C LEU A 163 -22.47 8.70 5.72
N ASP A 164 -23.12 8.71 4.56
CA ASP A 164 -24.09 9.72 4.20
C ASP A 164 -25.51 9.14 4.29
N SER A 165 -26.26 9.52 5.33
CA SER A 165 -27.60 8.97 5.58
C SER A 165 -28.65 9.34 4.53
N ASP A 166 -28.35 10.33 3.69
CA ASP A 166 -29.25 10.82 2.65
C ASP A 166 -28.92 10.22 1.26
N ALA A 167 -27.88 9.38 1.15
CA ALA A 167 -27.48 8.71 -0.08
C ALA A 167 -28.37 7.51 -0.40
N ALA A 168 -28.52 7.21 -1.70
CA ALA A 168 -29.09 5.93 -2.11
C ALA A 168 -28.08 4.80 -1.87
N ALA A 169 -28.56 3.56 -1.85
CA ALA A 169 -27.73 2.39 -1.60
C ALA A 169 -26.59 2.26 -2.64
N GLY A 170 -25.35 2.19 -2.17
CA GLY A 170 -24.16 2.07 -3.02
C GLY A 170 -23.85 3.32 -3.84
N GLN A 171 -24.32 4.49 -3.40
CA GLN A 171 -24.14 5.74 -4.13
C GLN A 171 -23.06 6.61 -3.50
N PHE A 172 -22.01 6.90 -4.26
CA PHE A 172 -20.99 7.84 -3.85
C PHE A 172 -21.46 9.30 -4.00
N THR A 173 -21.46 10.04 -2.88
CA THR A 173 -21.89 11.44 -2.86
C THR A 173 -20.75 12.40 -2.52
N LYS A 174 -20.82 13.62 -3.06
CA LYS A 174 -19.93 14.73 -2.63
C LYS A 174 -20.05 15.02 -1.12
N ARG A 175 -21.22 14.77 -0.54
CA ARG A 175 -21.47 15.03 0.88
C ARG A 175 -20.68 14.05 1.76
N LEU A 176 -20.54 12.78 1.35
CA LEU A 176 -19.66 11.83 2.03
C LEU A 176 -18.23 12.37 2.18
N VAL A 177 -17.63 12.88 1.08
CA VAL A 177 -16.29 13.50 1.11
C VAL A 177 -16.24 14.67 2.10
N SER A 178 -17.26 15.54 2.10
CA SER A 178 -17.33 16.66 3.03
C SER A 178 -17.46 16.19 4.49
N LEU A 179 -18.27 15.18 4.76
CA LEU A 179 -18.43 14.59 6.10
C LEU A 179 -17.12 13.98 6.57
N MET A 180 -16.45 13.17 5.75
CA MET A 180 -15.15 12.57 6.07
C MET A 180 -14.11 13.64 6.44
N LYS A 181 -14.04 14.75 5.70
CA LYS A 181 -13.18 15.89 6.05
C LYS A 181 -13.48 16.44 7.43
N THR A 182 -14.76 16.61 7.78
CA THR A 182 -15.15 17.17 9.09
C THR A 182 -14.86 16.19 10.23
N VAL A 183 -15.14 14.90 10.04
CA VAL A 183 -14.93 13.85 11.04
C VAL A 183 -13.44 13.66 11.28
N MET A 184 -12.63 13.65 10.22
CA MET A 184 -11.17 13.55 10.34
C MET A 184 -10.57 14.77 11.05
N ARG A 185 -11.06 15.98 10.75
CA ARG A 185 -10.63 17.19 11.49
C ARG A 185 -11.02 17.18 12.96
N ARG A 186 -12.20 16.65 13.31
CA ARG A 186 -12.70 16.62 14.69
C ARG A 186 -11.99 15.55 15.54
N ASN A 187 -11.72 14.40 14.95
CA ASN A 187 -11.11 13.26 15.63
C ASN A 187 -9.58 13.21 15.48
N GLY A 188 -8.97 14.20 14.83
CA GLY A 188 -7.52 14.33 14.67
C GLY A 188 -6.78 14.93 15.87
N GLY A 189 -7.49 15.37 16.91
CA GLY A 189 -6.90 15.99 18.11
C GLY A 189 -6.44 17.44 17.92
N GLY A 190 -6.07 18.09 19.03
CA GLY A 190 -5.61 19.48 19.07
C GLY A 190 -6.73 20.53 18.97
N ASN A 191 -6.32 21.80 18.79
CA ASN A 191 -7.20 22.95 18.65
C ASN A 191 -7.05 23.62 17.27
N THR A 192 -7.79 24.71 17.03
CA THR A 192 -7.83 25.41 15.73
C THR A 192 -6.45 25.87 15.23
N THR A 193 -5.51 26.09 16.14
CA THR A 193 -4.13 26.56 15.86
C THR A 193 -3.07 25.47 15.99
N SER A 194 -3.46 24.21 16.26
CA SER A 194 -2.50 23.11 16.32
C SER A 194 -1.79 22.93 14.98
N MET A 195 -0.48 22.73 15.03
CA MET A 195 0.36 22.59 13.85
C MET A 195 0.13 21.25 13.11
N ASN A 196 -0.43 20.25 13.80
CA ASN A 196 -0.59 18.87 13.31
C ASN A 196 -2.07 18.46 13.19
N ARG A 197 -2.94 19.37 12.74
CA ARG A 197 -4.37 19.05 12.58
C ARG A 197 -4.58 17.94 11.55
N GLY A 198 -5.38 16.93 11.90
CA GLY A 198 -5.81 15.91 10.95
C GLY A 198 -6.53 16.55 9.77
N ALA A 199 -6.20 16.17 8.55
CA ALA A 199 -6.84 16.66 7.35
C ALA A 199 -6.89 15.58 6.27
N LEU A 200 -8.07 15.27 5.76
CA LEU A 200 -8.20 14.34 4.64
C LEU A 200 -7.49 14.92 3.41
N THR A 201 -6.49 14.22 2.90
CA THR A 201 -5.77 14.59 1.67
C THR A 201 -6.06 13.67 0.51
N ASP A 202 -6.17 12.38 0.78
CA ASP A 202 -6.33 11.34 -0.24
C ASP A 202 -7.48 10.43 0.18
N LEU A 203 -8.29 10.03 -0.79
CA LEU A 203 -9.41 9.13 -0.61
C LEU A 203 -9.32 8.04 -1.67
N TYR A 204 -9.27 6.80 -1.22
CA TYR A 204 -9.22 5.61 -2.05
C TYR A 204 -10.62 5.02 -2.14
N ILE A 205 -11.13 4.91 -3.35
CA ILE A 205 -12.50 4.51 -3.68
C ILE A 205 -12.49 3.42 -4.75
N SER A 206 -13.61 2.75 -4.94
CA SER A 206 -13.80 1.81 -6.03
C SER A 206 -14.01 2.53 -7.38
N PRO A 207 -13.78 1.85 -8.52
CA PRO A 207 -14.14 2.36 -9.83
C PRO A 207 -15.64 2.62 -9.99
N GLU A 208 -16.49 1.89 -9.28
CA GLU A 208 -17.94 2.09 -9.22
C GLU A 208 -18.28 3.46 -8.62
N ALA A 209 -17.68 3.82 -7.48
CA ALA A 209 -17.82 5.15 -6.89
C ALA A 209 -17.32 6.27 -7.82
N MET A 210 -16.33 5.99 -8.68
CA MET A 210 -15.83 6.92 -9.69
C MET A 210 -16.81 7.08 -10.88
N GLU A 211 -17.56 6.03 -11.22
CA GLU A 211 -18.64 6.07 -12.21
C GLU A 211 -19.77 7.01 -11.75
N ASP A 212 -20.13 6.95 -10.46
CA ASP A 212 -21.12 7.85 -9.86
C ASP A 212 -20.75 9.33 -10.00
N ILE A 213 -19.45 9.67 -9.88
CA ILE A 213 -18.95 11.05 -10.07
C ILE A 213 -19.19 11.51 -11.51
N ARG A 214 -19.04 10.62 -12.50
CA ARG A 214 -19.33 10.92 -13.91
C ARG A 214 -20.85 11.11 -14.11
N ASN A 215 -21.69 10.51 -13.29
CA ASN A 215 -23.15 10.64 -13.40
C ASN A 215 -23.74 11.87 -12.67
N TRP A 216 -22.92 12.78 -12.13
CA TRP A 216 -23.41 13.98 -11.46
C TRP A 216 -24.07 14.99 -12.40
N ASN A 217 -25.24 15.47 -11.97
CA ASN A 217 -26.11 16.35 -12.76
C ASN A 217 -25.79 17.84 -12.52
N VAL A 218 -26.34 18.72 -13.37
CA VAL A 218 -26.08 20.17 -13.35
C VAL A 218 -26.60 20.88 -12.08
N ASP A 219 -27.56 20.27 -11.38
CA ASP A 219 -28.03 20.69 -10.07
C ASP A 219 -27.01 20.39 -8.95
N GLN A 220 -26.10 19.44 -9.18
CA GLN A 220 -25.10 19.01 -8.21
C GLN A 220 -23.73 19.66 -8.46
N ILE A 221 -23.36 19.86 -9.73
CA ILE A 221 -22.10 20.46 -10.17
C ILE A 221 -22.34 21.43 -11.32
N ASP A 222 -21.53 22.48 -11.44
CA ASP A 222 -21.67 23.42 -12.56
C ASP A 222 -21.21 22.79 -13.88
N GLU A 223 -21.64 23.39 -14.99
CA GLU A 223 -21.39 22.85 -16.33
C GLU A 223 -19.90 22.83 -16.70
N THR A 224 -19.08 23.71 -16.12
CA THR A 224 -17.63 23.77 -16.38
C THR A 224 -16.92 22.59 -15.74
N THR A 225 -17.15 22.36 -14.43
CA THR A 225 -16.59 21.21 -13.73
C THR A 225 -17.12 19.89 -14.29
N ARG A 226 -18.39 19.84 -14.69
CA ARG A 226 -18.94 18.66 -15.37
C ARG A 226 -18.23 18.38 -16.69
N ARG A 227 -17.96 19.41 -17.49
CA ARG A 227 -17.18 19.27 -18.72
C ARG A 227 -15.75 18.81 -18.42
N GLU A 228 -15.12 19.31 -17.36
CA GLU A 228 -13.78 18.86 -16.95
C GLU A 228 -13.77 17.38 -16.57
N ILE A 229 -14.76 16.91 -15.79
CA ILE A 229 -14.92 15.50 -15.43
C ILE A 229 -15.12 14.61 -16.68
N PHE A 230 -15.89 15.07 -17.67
CA PHE A 230 -16.13 14.30 -18.90
C PHE A 230 -15.00 14.37 -19.93
N VAL A 231 -14.23 15.45 -19.95
CA VAL A 231 -13.10 15.65 -20.87
C VAL A 231 -11.79 15.11 -20.30
N ALA A 232 -11.76 14.84 -18.99
CA ALA A 232 -10.69 14.09 -18.33
C ALA A 232 -10.64 12.65 -18.89
N ASP A 233 -10.00 12.50 -20.05
CA ASP A 233 -9.77 11.23 -20.71
C ASP A 233 -8.42 10.68 -20.24
N GLY A 234 -8.45 9.71 -19.33
CA GLY A 234 -7.28 8.98 -18.89
C GLY A 234 -7.37 8.41 -17.48
N ASP A 235 -6.82 7.20 -17.34
CA ASP A 235 -6.47 6.38 -16.18
C ASP A 235 -5.63 7.09 -15.08
N ASN A 236 -5.55 8.43 -15.13
CA ASN A 236 -4.63 9.25 -14.34
C ASN A 236 -5.09 10.71 -14.20
N ALA A 237 -6.34 11.02 -14.56
CA ALA A 237 -6.91 12.32 -14.23
C ALA A 237 -7.27 12.31 -12.74
N LEU A 238 -6.37 12.85 -11.91
CA LEU A 238 -6.61 13.06 -10.48
C LEU A 238 -7.88 13.89 -10.28
N ASN A 239 -9.00 13.21 -10.09
CA ASN A 239 -10.26 13.84 -9.75
C ASN A 239 -10.13 14.34 -8.32
N ARG A 240 -10.14 15.66 -8.16
CA ARG A 240 -9.99 16.30 -6.86
C ARG A 240 -11.31 16.88 -6.42
N ILE A 241 -11.80 16.46 -5.26
CA ILE A 241 -13.06 16.94 -4.69
C ILE A 241 -12.81 17.62 -3.37
N PHE A 242 -13.24 18.87 -3.23
CA PHE A 242 -12.96 19.71 -2.06
C PHE A 242 -11.48 19.79 -1.66
N GLY A 243 -10.53 19.61 -2.59
CA GLY A 243 -9.10 19.58 -2.27
C GLY A 243 -8.58 18.25 -1.72
N VAL A 244 -9.35 17.17 -1.85
CA VAL A 244 -8.96 15.77 -1.58
C VAL A 244 -8.70 15.09 -2.91
N ASN A 245 -7.57 14.39 -3.06
CA ASN A 245 -7.29 13.59 -4.24
C ASN A 245 -8.07 12.27 -4.18
N LEU A 246 -8.74 11.92 -5.25
CA LEU A 246 -9.39 10.62 -5.38
C LEU A 246 -8.48 9.68 -6.15
N HIS A 247 -8.34 8.48 -5.62
CA HIS A 247 -7.63 7.37 -6.26
C HIS A 247 -8.61 6.20 -6.38
N ASP A 248 -8.77 5.69 -7.58
CA ASP A 248 -9.58 4.52 -7.88
C ASP A 248 -8.75 3.24 -7.75
N LEU A 249 -9.29 2.27 -7.03
CA LEU A 249 -8.67 0.97 -6.79
C LEU A 249 -9.71 -0.12 -6.95
N ASP A 250 -9.46 -1.04 -7.89
CA ASP A 250 -10.37 -2.12 -8.27
C ASP A 250 -10.71 -3.05 -7.08
N GLU A 251 -9.83 -3.13 -6.08
CA GLU A 251 -9.95 -4.03 -4.93
C GLU A 251 -10.98 -3.59 -3.88
N PHE A 252 -11.47 -2.35 -3.94
CA PHE A 252 -12.43 -1.79 -2.96
C PHE A 252 -13.91 -2.03 -3.29
N GLY A 253 -14.23 -2.49 -4.50
CA GLY A 253 -15.63 -2.67 -4.95
C GLY A 253 -16.42 -3.75 -4.17
N GLU A 254 -17.73 -3.83 -4.43
CA GLU A 254 -18.60 -4.84 -3.82
C GLU A 254 -18.09 -6.27 -4.10
N GLY A 255 -17.80 -7.03 -3.03
CA GLY A 255 -17.32 -8.41 -3.15
C GLY A 255 -15.85 -8.56 -3.61
N GLN A 256 -15.10 -7.46 -3.70
CA GLN A 256 -13.66 -7.47 -4.00
C GLN A 256 -12.80 -7.71 -2.76
N GLU A 257 -11.50 -7.92 -2.95
CA GLU A 257 -10.57 -8.41 -1.92
C GLU A 257 -10.57 -7.56 -0.64
N TYR A 258 -10.49 -6.23 -0.75
CA TYR A 258 -10.42 -5.34 0.41
C TYR A 258 -11.76 -5.17 1.12
N ASN A 259 -12.87 -5.19 0.38
CA ASN A 259 -14.21 -5.17 0.96
C ASN A 259 -14.52 -6.50 1.69
N LEU A 260 -14.11 -7.64 1.12
CA LEU A 260 -14.22 -8.95 1.78
C LEU A 260 -13.30 -9.06 2.99
N PHE A 261 -12.13 -8.45 2.98
CA PHE A 261 -11.25 -8.38 4.14
C PHE A 261 -11.90 -7.59 5.29
N TYR A 262 -12.47 -6.42 4.99
CA TYR A 262 -13.20 -5.60 5.95
C TYR A 262 -14.35 -6.37 6.63
N THR A 263 -15.19 -7.05 5.84
CA THR A 263 -16.38 -7.74 6.34
C THR A 263 -16.11 -9.12 6.95
N ASN A 264 -15.28 -9.94 6.31
CA ASN A 264 -15.11 -11.35 6.72
C ASN A 264 -13.94 -11.58 7.67
N GLN A 265 -12.83 -10.85 7.50
CA GLN A 265 -11.61 -11.05 8.30
C GLN A 265 -11.62 -10.14 9.53
N LEU A 266 -11.93 -8.85 9.35
CA LEU A 266 -12.02 -7.90 10.45
C LEU A 266 -13.38 -7.92 11.17
N ALA A 267 -14.35 -8.66 10.63
CA ALA A 267 -15.72 -8.75 11.15
C ALA A 267 -16.39 -7.38 11.35
N ALA A 268 -15.97 -6.38 10.57
CA ALA A 268 -16.55 -5.05 10.62
C ALA A 268 -17.89 -5.04 9.87
N THR A 269 -18.84 -4.23 10.36
CA THR A 269 -20.19 -4.18 9.81
C THR A 269 -20.33 -2.97 8.91
N ILE A 270 -20.72 -3.19 7.65
CA ILE A 270 -21.13 -2.12 6.75
C ILE A 270 -22.54 -1.64 7.16
N PRO A 271 -22.74 -0.32 7.35
CA PRO A 271 -24.04 0.28 7.59
C PRO A 271 -25.13 -0.18 6.61
N THR A 272 -26.37 -0.28 7.09
CA THR A 272 -27.49 -0.77 6.27
C THR A 272 -27.79 0.18 5.11
N GLY A 273 -27.73 -0.34 3.89
CA GLY A 273 -27.94 0.42 2.66
C GLY A 273 -26.67 0.56 1.83
N ASP A 274 -25.52 0.52 2.48
CA ASP A 274 -24.22 0.65 1.84
C ASP A 274 -23.69 -0.74 1.41
N VAL A 275 -22.87 -0.78 0.37
CA VAL A 275 -22.36 -2.01 -0.27
C VAL A 275 -20.83 -2.08 -0.30
N GLU A 276 -20.15 -0.93 -0.19
CA GLU A 276 -18.70 -0.87 -0.29
C GLU A 276 -18.08 0.12 0.72
N VAL A 277 -16.77 0.02 0.90
CA VAL A 277 -16.01 0.85 1.84
C VAL A 277 -14.96 1.66 1.10
N CYS A 278 -14.69 2.86 1.59
CA CYS A 278 -13.58 3.70 1.12
C CYS A 278 -12.64 4.07 2.27
N VAL A 279 -11.37 4.28 1.93
CA VAL A 279 -10.32 4.62 2.92
C VAL A 279 -9.82 6.02 2.66
N GLY A 280 -10.00 6.90 3.63
CA GLY A 280 -9.44 8.25 3.63
C GLY A 280 -8.14 8.32 4.43
N LEU A 281 -7.10 8.90 3.84
CA LEU A 281 -5.79 9.07 4.47
C LEU A 281 -5.40 10.55 4.57
N ASP A 282 -4.56 10.86 5.56
CA ASP A 282 -3.86 12.14 5.70
C ASP A 282 -2.37 11.90 5.50
N LEU A 283 -1.91 12.18 4.27
CA LEU A 283 -0.53 11.97 3.82
C LEU A 283 0.28 13.28 3.80
N ARG A 284 -0.14 14.33 4.53
CA ARG A 284 0.61 15.60 4.57
C ARG A 284 1.98 15.46 5.24
N ARG A 285 2.08 14.48 6.14
CA ARG A 285 3.31 14.16 6.85
C ARG A 285 3.52 12.67 6.71
N ASN A 286 4.72 12.31 6.29
CA ASN A 286 5.11 10.92 6.10
C ASN A 286 5.54 10.28 7.43
N ASP A 287 4.90 10.65 8.54
CA ASP A 287 5.30 10.21 9.89
C ASP A 287 4.43 9.09 10.46
N SER A 288 3.32 8.78 9.79
CA SER A 288 2.24 7.97 10.37
C SER A 288 2.15 6.56 9.81
N PHE A 289 2.67 6.33 8.60
CA PHE A 289 2.69 5.03 7.93
C PHE A 289 4.14 4.68 7.59
N VAL A 290 4.65 3.61 8.18
CA VAL A 290 6.07 3.24 8.06
C VAL A 290 6.22 1.83 7.50
N MET A 291 7.22 1.67 6.65
CA MET A 291 7.62 0.41 6.05
C MET A 291 9.10 0.16 6.32
N PRO A 292 9.47 -0.49 7.45
CA PRO A 292 10.83 -0.94 7.65
C PRO A 292 11.19 -2.03 6.64
N VAL A 293 12.29 -1.84 5.92
CA VAL A 293 12.85 -2.82 4.98
C VAL A 293 14.24 -3.20 5.47
N ARG A 294 14.45 -4.48 5.75
CA ARG A 294 15.75 -5.02 6.16
C ARG A 294 16.51 -5.59 4.98
N GLU A 295 15.81 -6.33 4.12
CA GLU A 295 16.38 -6.88 2.90
C GLU A 295 15.41 -6.71 1.74
N THR A 296 15.88 -6.03 0.69
CA THR A 296 15.16 -5.96 -0.59
C THR A 296 15.14 -7.32 -1.28
N VAL A 297 14.22 -7.53 -2.22
CA VAL A 297 14.09 -8.80 -2.98
C VAL A 297 15.42 -9.24 -3.58
N GLN A 298 15.93 -10.38 -3.14
CA GLN A 298 17.12 -11.04 -3.69
C GLN A 298 16.71 -12.34 -4.38
N VAL A 299 17.19 -12.55 -5.61
CA VAL A 299 16.87 -13.73 -6.42
C VAL A 299 18.06 -14.70 -6.42
N PHE A 300 17.77 -15.96 -6.13
CA PHE A 300 18.70 -17.07 -6.04
C PHE A 300 18.30 -18.20 -7.00
N GLU A 301 19.28 -19.04 -7.32
CA GLU A 301 19.09 -20.24 -8.12
C GLU A 301 18.80 -21.47 -7.27
N ASP A 302 17.92 -22.35 -7.74
CA ASP A 302 17.63 -23.62 -7.04
C ASP A 302 18.39 -24.80 -7.67
N ASP A 303 19.49 -25.20 -7.03
CA ASP A 303 20.33 -26.33 -7.45
C ASP A 303 19.67 -27.71 -7.22
N THR A 304 18.63 -27.80 -6.39
CA THR A 304 18.01 -29.08 -6.03
C THR A 304 17.09 -29.63 -7.13
N LEU A 305 16.63 -28.76 -8.03
CA LEU A 305 15.66 -29.08 -9.07
C LEU A 305 16.25 -29.84 -10.27
N HIS A 306 17.58 -29.88 -10.39
CA HIS A 306 18.25 -30.58 -11.50
C HIS A 306 17.87 -32.07 -11.56
N ARG A 307 17.75 -32.74 -10.40
CA ARG A 307 17.37 -34.16 -10.31
C ARG A 307 15.94 -34.41 -10.84
N GLN A 308 15.08 -33.40 -10.79
CA GLN A 308 13.70 -33.46 -11.26
C GLN A 308 13.55 -33.05 -12.75
N ARG A 309 14.67 -32.79 -13.45
CA ARG A 309 14.69 -32.23 -14.82
C ARG A 309 13.99 -30.86 -14.90
N ARG A 310 14.04 -30.09 -13.82
CA ARG A 310 13.52 -28.74 -13.71
C ARG A 310 14.67 -27.77 -13.45
N ALA A 311 14.47 -26.51 -13.81
CA ALA A 311 15.31 -25.38 -13.45
C ALA A 311 14.38 -24.31 -12.88
N GLY A 312 14.83 -23.58 -11.88
CA GLY A 312 14.01 -22.58 -11.22
C GLY A 312 14.84 -21.60 -10.42
N VAL A 313 14.16 -20.55 -9.99
CA VAL A 313 14.70 -19.52 -9.12
C VAL A 313 13.79 -19.38 -7.91
N TYR A 314 14.36 -18.98 -6.79
CA TYR A 314 13.61 -18.55 -5.62
C TYR A 314 14.11 -17.18 -5.21
N ALA A 315 13.26 -16.42 -4.53
CA ALA A 315 13.64 -15.10 -4.04
C ALA A 315 13.06 -14.90 -2.65
N TRP A 316 13.79 -14.15 -1.81
CA TRP A 316 13.36 -13.75 -0.48
C TRP A 316 13.52 -12.23 -0.31
N ALA A 317 12.67 -11.64 0.53
CA ALA A 317 12.74 -10.24 0.94
C ALA A 317 12.29 -10.15 2.40
N GLU A 318 12.78 -9.15 3.13
CA GLU A 318 12.42 -8.93 4.52
C GLU A 318 11.96 -7.49 4.74
N GLN A 319 10.71 -7.35 5.18
CA GLN A 319 10.04 -6.06 5.33
C GLN A 319 8.93 -6.14 6.37
N GLY A 320 8.42 -4.98 6.79
CA GLY A 320 7.27 -4.86 7.67
C GLY A 320 6.40 -3.67 7.29
N PHE A 321 5.17 -3.67 7.81
CA PHE A 321 4.22 -2.56 7.66
C PHE A 321 3.68 -2.18 9.04
N SER A 322 3.54 -0.88 9.30
CA SER A 322 2.88 -0.41 10.51
C SER A 322 2.25 0.96 10.32
N CYS A 323 1.16 1.17 11.06
CA CYS A 323 0.54 2.48 11.25
C CYS A 323 0.86 2.97 12.66
N LEU A 324 1.68 4.02 12.76
CA LEU A 324 2.08 4.62 14.04
C LEU A 324 1.00 5.54 14.61
N ASP A 325 0.21 6.19 13.75
CA ASP A 325 -0.93 7.02 14.15
C ASP A 325 -2.18 6.67 13.33
N SER A 326 -3.01 5.79 13.89
CA SER A 326 -4.26 5.37 13.26
C SER A 326 -5.20 6.55 12.99
N ARG A 327 -5.06 7.71 13.66
CA ARG A 327 -5.95 8.86 13.44
C ARG A 327 -5.80 9.50 12.07
N ARG A 328 -4.72 9.19 11.35
CA ARG A 328 -4.51 9.59 9.95
C ARG A 328 -5.23 8.71 8.94
N ALA A 329 -5.90 7.64 9.37
CA ALA A 329 -6.80 6.85 8.54
C ALA A 329 -8.25 7.05 8.97
N ILE A 330 -9.19 7.04 8.03
CA ILE A 330 -10.63 7.10 8.31
C ILE A 330 -11.40 6.24 7.30
N LEU A 331 -12.44 5.56 7.76
CA LEU A 331 -13.30 4.77 6.88
C LEU A 331 -14.52 5.58 6.47
N GLY A 332 -14.86 5.49 5.19
CA GLY A 332 -16.16 5.85 4.67
C GLY A 332 -16.91 4.60 4.20
N SER A 333 -18.23 4.69 4.20
CA SER A 333 -19.15 3.67 3.73
C SER A 333 -19.99 4.26 2.61
N ILE A 334 -20.22 3.47 1.56
CA ILE A 334 -20.86 3.86 0.30
C ILE A 334 -21.95 2.86 -0.06
#